data_AF-A0A9D5P9P9-F1
#
_entry.id   AF-A0A9D5P9P9-F1
#
_cell.length_a   1.000
_cell.length_b   1.000
_cell.length_c   1.000
_cell.angle_alpha   90.00
_cell.angle_beta   90.00
_cell.angle_gamma   90.00
#
_symmetry.space_group_name_H-M   'P 1'
#
loop_
_entity.id
_entity.type
_entity.pdbx_description
1 polymer ?
#
loop_
_entity_poly.entity_id
_entity_poly.type
_entity_poly.pdbx_seq_one_letter_code
_entity_poly.pdbx_strand_id
1 'polypeptide(L)'
;MALVHDLAGGKDCHHCRRINKSIATTEKKAEAATTAAQKALYMTVIRAHELAQKRPGGLRTVKSMKSGKMLDSKKSFMTLYNHEKTIDELQAVVSFFTKPSKVRFVRVSPLGEGKDLSNPKDVLNIAKKRGRNVSQYNVYEFKTSNGIYVLKTEVRVKNNKEFEIPYFLRKKE
;
A
#
# COMPACT_ATOMS: atom_id res chain seq x y z
N MET A 1 5.89 -11.53 46.16
CA MET A 1 6.82 -12.08 45.15
C MET A 1 6.06 -13.06 44.27
N ALA A 2 6.42 -13.11 42.99
CA ALA A 2 5.81 -13.85 41.86
C ALA A 2 4.53 -13.25 41.26
N LEU A 3 4.63 -12.71 40.04
CA LEU A 3 4.35 -13.51 38.84
C LEU A 3 4.89 -12.80 37.59
N VAL A 4 5.76 -13.53 36.91
CA VAL A 4 6.36 -13.23 35.62
C VAL A 4 5.27 -13.40 34.56
N HIS A 5 5.04 -12.41 33.72
CA HIS A 5 4.31 -12.61 32.46
C HIS A 5 5.25 -12.22 31.31
N ASP A 6 5.75 -13.28 30.68
CA ASP A 6 6.45 -13.27 29.40
C ASP A 6 5.72 -12.39 28.39
N LEU A 7 6.41 -11.35 27.93
CA LEU A 7 6.09 -10.66 26.69
C LEU A 7 6.39 -11.63 25.54
N ALA A 8 5.36 -12.35 25.11
CA ALA A 8 5.42 -13.23 23.96
C ALA A 8 6.03 -12.49 22.76
N GLY A 9 7.22 -12.93 22.36
CA GLY A 9 8.00 -12.38 21.28
C GLY A 9 7.19 -12.25 19.99
N GLY A 10 7.11 -11.02 19.49
CA GLY A 10 6.69 -10.77 18.12
C GLY A 10 7.68 -11.47 17.20
N LYS A 11 7.25 -12.56 16.56
CA LYS A 11 8.08 -13.27 15.58
C LYS A 11 8.49 -12.30 14.49
N ASP A 12 9.74 -11.89 14.52
CA ASP A 12 10.38 -11.13 13.46
C ASP A 12 10.19 -11.90 12.15
N CYS A 13 9.32 -11.34 11.30
CA CYS A 13 8.77 -11.98 10.11
C CYS A 13 9.75 -11.92 8.92
N HIS A 14 11.04 -11.69 9.19
CA HIS A 14 12.11 -11.59 8.20
C HIS A 14 12.36 -12.94 7.50
N HIS A 15 11.84 -14.05 8.02
CA HIS A 15 11.94 -15.40 7.43
C HIS A 15 10.58 -16.06 7.22
N CYS A 16 9.59 -15.29 6.76
CA CYS A 16 8.26 -15.85 6.44
C CYS A 16 8.35 -16.85 5.28
N ARG A 17 8.32 -18.16 5.59
CA ARG A 17 8.37 -19.29 4.63
C ARG A 17 7.47 -19.09 3.41
N ARG A 18 6.28 -18.51 3.61
CA ARG A 18 5.29 -18.26 2.55
C ARG A 18 5.76 -17.22 1.52
N ILE A 19 6.45 -16.16 1.97
CA ILE A 19 6.94 -15.11 1.09
C ILE A 19 8.20 -15.57 0.37
N ASN A 20 9.12 -16.22 1.08
CA ASN A 20 10.34 -16.74 0.48
C ASN A 20 10.02 -17.78 -0.61
N LYS A 21 9.03 -18.66 -0.38
CA LYS A 21 8.53 -19.58 -1.41
C LYS A 21 7.92 -18.85 -2.61
N SER A 22 7.21 -17.73 -2.38
CA SER A 22 6.62 -16.91 -3.45
C SER A 22 7.69 -16.23 -4.30
N ILE A 23 8.73 -15.67 -3.67
CA ILE A 23 9.87 -15.05 -4.35
C ILE A 23 10.58 -16.09 -5.21
N ALA A 24 11.00 -17.22 -4.63
CA ALA A 24 11.70 -18.29 -5.36
C ALA A 24 10.90 -18.86 -6.54
N THR A 25 9.57 -18.94 -6.41
CA THR A 25 8.70 -19.37 -7.52
C THR A 25 8.64 -18.30 -8.62
N THR A 26 8.65 -17.03 -8.23
CA THR A 26 8.61 -15.88 -9.16
C THR A 26 9.94 -15.73 -9.89
N GLU A 27 11.07 -15.97 -9.21
CA GLU A 27 12.42 -16.02 -9.80
C GLU A 27 12.52 -17.07 -10.91
N LYS A 28 12.09 -18.31 -10.64
CA LYS A 28 12.05 -19.37 -11.66
C LYS A 28 11.18 -19.01 -12.87
N LYS A 29 10.07 -18.31 -12.64
CA LYS A 29 9.22 -17.81 -13.73
C LYS A 29 9.85 -16.65 -14.50
N ALA A 30 10.65 -15.81 -13.83
CA ALA A 30 11.45 -14.77 -14.47
C ALA A 30 12.49 -15.36 -15.41
N GLU A 31 13.18 -16.40 -14.97
CA GLU A 31 14.19 -17.11 -15.75
C GLU A 31 13.57 -17.79 -16.98
N ALA A 32 12.39 -18.40 -16.82
CA ALA A 32 11.66 -19.07 -17.90
C ALA A 32 10.89 -18.11 -18.83
N ALA A 33 10.84 -16.81 -18.55
CA ALA A 33 10.11 -15.85 -19.36
C ALA A 33 10.81 -15.62 -20.71
N THR A 34 10.04 -15.68 -21.80
CA THR A 34 10.58 -15.58 -23.17
C THR A 34 10.63 -14.15 -23.70
N THR A 35 9.91 -13.22 -23.07
CA THR A 35 9.85 -11.82 -23.48
C THR A 35 10.43 -10.88 -22.42
N ALA A 36 11.01 -9.76 -22.88
CA ALA A 36 11.53 -8.72 -21.98
C ALA A 36 10.44 -8.15 -21.06
N ALA A 37 9.21 -8.02 -21.55
CA ALA A 37 8.06 -7.55 -20.77
C ALA A 37 7.70 -8.50 -19.62
N GLN A 38 7.71 -9.81 -19.86
CA GLN A 38 7.47 -10.81 -18.82
C GLN A 38 8.61 -10.85 -17.80
N LYS A 39 9.88 -10.75 -18.23
CA LYS A 39 11.02 -10.63 -17.31
C LYS A 39 10.89 -9.38 -16.43
N ALA A 40 10.55 -8.24 -17.01
CA ALA A 40 10.35 -6.99 -16.27
C ALA A 40 9.19 -7.07 -15.26
N LEU A 41 8.11 -7.78 -15.60
CA LEU A 41 7.01 -8.08 -14.67
C LEU A 41 7.51 -8.86 -13.45
N TYR A 42 8.18 -9.99 -13.66
CA TYR A 42 8.62 -10.83 -12.55
C TYR A 42 9.64 -10.13 -11.65
N MET A 43 10.59 -9.38 -12.23
CA MET A 43 11.55 -8.59 -11.46
C MET A 43 10.88 -7.47 -10.64
N THR A 44 9.80 -6.88 -11.15
CA THR A 44 9.00 -5.89 -10.41
C THR A 44 8.32 -6.52 -9.19
N VAL A 45 7.76 -7.73 -9.35
CA VAL A 45 7.13 -8.49 -8.26
C VAL A 45 8.16 -8.86 -7.18
N ILE A 46 9.34 -9.36 -7.58
CA ILE A 46 10.43 -9.72 -6.66
C ILE A 46 10.86 -8.48 -5.87
N ARG A 47 11.17 -7.37 -6.57
CA ARG A 47 11.57 -6.12 -5.94
C ARG A 47 10.50 -5.56 -4.99
N ALA A 48 9.23 -5.67 -5.37
CA ALA A 48 8.11 -5.28 -4.51
C ALA A 48 8.09 -6.11 -3.21
N HIS A 49 8.29 -7.42 -3.29
CA HIS A 49 8.36 -8.29 -2.11
C HIS A 49 9.58 -7.99 -1.23
N GLU A 50 10.77 -7.81 -1.82
CA GLU A 50 11.97 -7.43 -1.07
C GLU A 50 11.79 -6.10 -0.35
N LEU A 51 11.25 -5.09 -1.05
CA LEU A 51 10.92 -3.79 -0.47
C LEU A 51 9.92 -3.93 0.68
N ALA A 52 8.95 -4.83 0.58
CA ALA A 52 7.98 -5.07 1.64
C ALA A 52 8.60 -5.75 2.87
N GLN A 53 9.62 -6.61 2.69
CA GLN A 53 10.31 -7.30 3.78
C GLN A 53 11.24 -6.39 4.58
N LYS A 54 11.86 -5.38 3.94
CA LYS A 54 12.83 -4.47 4.55
C LYS A 54 12.19 -3.25 5.25
N ARG A 55 10.87 -3.21 5.39
CA ARG A 55 10.17 -2.03 5.91
C ARG A 55 10.20 -1.98 7.44
N PRO A 56 10.55 -0.82 8.02
CA PRO A 56 10.67 -0.67 9.48
C PRO A 56 9.33 -0.85 10.20
N GLY A 57 8.20 -0.71 9.49
CA GLY A 57 6.88 -0.68 10.11
C GLY A 57 6.65 0.64 10.85
N GLY A 58 5.40 1.10 10.87
CA GLY A 58 5.03 2.35 11.55
C GLY A 58 4.85 3.54 10.61
N LEU A 59 4.83 4.73 11.19
CA LEU A 59 4.53 5.97 10.47
C LEU A 59 5.82 6.63 9.97
N ARG A 60 5.87 6.90 8.67
CA ARG A 60 6.92 7.67 8.00
C ARG A 60 6.43 9.11 7.80
N THR A 61 7.28 10.08 8.08
CA THR A 61 7.01 11.48 7.75
C THR A 61 7.15 11.69 6.24
N VAL A 62 6.09 12.21 5.62
CA VAL A 62 6.01 12.51 4.18
C VAL A 62 5.38 13.88 4.01
N LYS A 63 6.20 14.93 3.90
CA LYS A 63 5.74 16.34 3.85
C LYS A 63 4.83 16.67 2.66
N SER A 64 4.94 15.92 1.56
CA SER A 64 4.09 16.09 0.37
C SER A 64 2.66 15.58 0.55
N MET A 65 2.40 14.78 1.60
CA MET A 65 1.07 14.30 1.94
C MET A 65 0.39 15.26 2.91
N LYS A 66 -0.94 15.37 2.82
CA LYS A 66 -1.75 16.34 3.58
C LYS A 66 -1.65 16.14 5.10
N SER A 67 -1.66 14.90 5.57
CA SER A 67 -1.46 14.57 7.00
C SER A 67 0.00 14.69 7.44
N GLY A 68 0.94 14.82 6.50
CA GLY A 68 2.38 14.76 6.75
C GLY A 68 2.91 13.39 7.19
N LYS A 69 2.04 12.37 7.36
CA LYS A 69 2.39 11.06 7.91
C LYS A 69 1.76 9.94 7.11
N MET A 70 2.57 8.97 6.70
CA MET A 70 2.13 7.80 5.96
C MET A 70 2.44 6.52 6.74
N LEU A 71 1.53 5.54 6.74
CA LEU A 71 1.83 4.21 7.25
C LEU A 71 2.77 3.48 6.28
N ASP A 72 4.04 3.34 6.66
CA ASP A 72 5.05 2.64 5.88
C ASP A 72 5.32 1.24 6.45
N SER A 73 4.31 0.39 6.33
CA SER A 73 4.37 -1.01 6.76
C SER A 73 4.25 -1.96 5.58
N LYS A 74 4.77 -3.17 5.76
CA LYS A 74 4.57 -4.30 4.85
C LYS A 74 3.10 -4.50 4.48
N LYS A 75 2.20 -4.42 5.47
CA LYS A 75 0.76 -4.57 5.25
C LYS A 75 0.20 -3.45 4.38
N SER A 76 0.61 -2.21 4.61
CA SER A 76 0.18 -1.07 3.78
C SER A 76 0.67 -1.21 2.34
N PHE A 77 1.93 -1.62 2.16
CA PHE A 77 2.49 -1.89 0.84
C PHE A 77 1.71 -2.97 0.09
N MET A 78 1.53 -4.13 0.72
CA MET A 78 0.83 -5.26 0.11
C MET A 78 -0.64 -4.93 -0.18
N THR A 79 -1.27 -4.07 0.63
CA THR A 79 -2.63 -3.61 0.37
C THR A 79 -2.68 -2.85 -0.95
N LEU A 80 -1.83 -1.83 -1.12
CA LEU A 80 -1.77 -1.08 -2.38
C LEU A 80 -1.37 -1.98 -3.55
N TYR A 81 -0.30 -2.78 -3.38
CA TYR A 81 0.19 -3.70 -4.40
C TYR A 81 -0.90 -4.66 -4.92
N ASN A 82 -1.73 -5.22 -4.03
CA ASN A 82 -2.80 -6.15 -4.41
C ASN A 82 -4.00 -5.46 -5.11
N HIS A 83 -4.11 -4.14 -5.04
CA HIS A 83 -5.15 -3.37 -5.72
C HIS A 83 -4.81 -3.10 -7.19
N GLU A 84 -3.53 -3.14 -7.54
CA GLU A 84 -3.04 -2.84 -8.88
C GLU A 84 -3.07 -4.09 -9.78
N LYS A 85 -3.32 -3.88 -11.07
CA LYS A 85 -3.48 -4.98 -12.03
C LYS A 85 -2.40 -5.01 -13.10
N THR A 86 -1.80 -3.86 -13.40
CA THR A 86 -0.84 -3.73 -14.49
C THR A 86 0.60 -3.57 -13.97
N ILE A 87 1.58 -3.96 -14.79
CA ILE A 87 3.00 -3.84 -14.45
C ILE A 87 3.36 -2.38 -14.16
N ASP A 88 2.90 -1.46 -15.01
CA ASP A 88 3.11 -0.02 -14.89
C ASP A 88 2.65 0.51 -13.51
N GLU A 89 1.47 0.09 -13.07
CA GLU A 89 0.94 0.44 -11.75
C GLU A 89 1.78 -0.16 -10.62
N LEU A 90 2.20 -1.43 -10.73
CA LEU A 90 3.08 -2.06 -9.72
C LEU A 90 4.43 -1.34 -9.61
N GLN A 91 5.02 -0.93 -10.73
CA GLN A 91 6.23 -0.11 -10.74
C GLN A 91 5.99 1.27 -10.12
N ALA A 92 4.83 1.86 -10.35
CA ALA A 92 4.43 3.12 -9.71
C ALA A 92 4.25 2.95 -8.19
N VAL A 93 3.70 1.83 -7.71
CA VAL A 93 3.64 1.49 -6.28
C VAL A 93 5.03 1.41 -5.65
N VAL A 94 5.96 0.71 -6.30
CA VAL A 94 7.36 0.63 -5.88
C VAL A 94 8.00 2.03 -5.86
N SER A 95 7.77 2.82 -6.89
CA SER A 95 8.29 4.18 -7.00
C SER A 95 7.74 5.12 -5.92
N PHE A 96 6.45 5.00 -5.62
CA PHE A 96 5.78 5.82 -4.63
C PHE A 96 6.38 5.59 -3.23
N PHE A 97 6.53 4.34 -2.81
CA PHE A 97 7.07 4.10 -1.46
C PHE A 97 8.58 4.34 -1.35
N THR A 98 9.33 4.28 -2.44
CA THR A 98 10.74 4.68 -2.42
C THR A 98 10.90 6.20 -2.38
N LYS A 99 10.09 6.94 -3.15
CA LYS A 99 10.15 8.41 -3.27
C LYS A 99 8.75 9.05 -3.14
N PRO A 100 8.16 9.05 -1.93
CA PRO A 100 6.80 9.56 -1.73
C PRO A 100 6.70 11.09 -1.80
N SER A 101 7.83 11.80 -1.85
CA SER A 101 7.89 13.26 -1.97
C SER A 101 7.35 13.81 -3.30
N LYS A 102 7.11 12.97 -4.31
CA LYS A 102 6.65 13.38 -5.65
C LYS A 102 5.12 13.37 -5.84
N VAL A 103 4.35 13.46 -4.75
CA VAL A 103 2.89 13.56 -4.84
C VAL A 103 2.43 15.01 -4.74
N ARG A 104 1.38 15.33 -5.49
CA ARG A 104 0.69 16.62 -5.48
C ARG A 104 -0.73 16.41 -5.00
N PHE A 105 -1.13 17.09 -3.92
CA PHE A 105 -2.50 17.00 -3.42
C PHE A 105 -3.48 17.58 -4.45
N VAL A 106 -4.57 16.86 -4.68
CA VAL A 106 -5.63 17.26 -5.61
C VAL A 106 -6.88 17.66 -4.83
N ARG A 107 -7.44 16.74 -4.04
CA ARG A 107 -8.68 16.98 -3.29
C ARG A 107 -8.90 15.98 -2.16
N VAL A 108 -9.84 16.32 -1.27
CA VAL A 108 -10.46 15.36 -0.36
C VAL A 108 -11.60 14.64 -1.10
N SER A 109 -11.78 13.37 -0.80
CA SER A 109 -12.85 12.52 -1.29
C SER A 109 -13.61 11.95 -0.07
N PRO A 110 -14.89 12.32 0.14
CA PRO A 110 -15.65 11.84 1.28
C PRO A 110 -15.76 10.31 1.31
N LEU A 111 -15.83 9.75 2.51
CA LEU A 111 -16.03 8.31 2.66
C LEU A 111 -17.40 7.91 2.09
N GLY A 112 -17.39 7.09 1.03
CA GLY A 112 -18.60 6.64 0.34
C GLY A 112 -18.93 7.42 -0.92
N GLU A 113 -18.06 8.35 -1.36
CA GLU A 113 -18.23 9.05 -2.63
C GLU A 113 -18.39 8.05 -3.80
N GLY A 114 -19.49 8.19 -4.55
CA GLY A 114 -19.84 7.33 -5.68
C GLY A 114 -20.37 5.94 -5.30
N LYS A 115 -20.76 5.72 -4.04
CA LYS A 115 -21.42 4.48 -3.59
C LYS A 115 -22.93 4.60 -3.58
N ASP A 116 -23.60 3.49 -3.84
CA ASP A 116 -25.06 3.40 -3.80
C ASP A 116 -25.52 3.07 -2.38
N LEU A 117 -26.19 4.03 -1.73
CA LEU A 117 -26.67 3.88 -0.35
C LEU A 117 -27.94 3.02 -0.25
N SER A 118 -28.58 2.71 -1.38
CA SER A 118 -29.67 1.73 -1.42
C SER A 118 -29.16 0.28 -1.47
N ASN A 119 -27.88 0.08 -1.84
CA ASN A 119 -27.26 -1.23 -1.89
C ASN A 119 -26.70 -1.65 -0.50
N PRO A 120 -27.23 -2.71 0.13
CA PRO A 120 -26.77 -3.14 1.46
C PRO A 120 -25.27 -3.47 1.51
N LYS A 121 -24.68 -3.94 0.40
CA LYS A 121 -23.24 -4.27 0.34
C LYS A 121 -22.38 -3.02 0.47
N ASP A 122 -22.77 -1.92 -0.17
CA ASP A 122 -22.03 -0.67 -0.12
C ASP A 122 -22.14 -0.02 1.26
N VAL A 123 -23.33 -0.04 1.86
CA VAL A 123 -23.56 0.41 3.25
C VAL A 123 -22.67 -0.37 4.23
N LEU A 124 -22.66 -1.71 4.15
CA LEU A 124 -21.82 -2.55 5.00
C LEU A 124 -20.33 -2.27 4.81
N ASN A 125 -19.89 -2.00 3.57
CA ASN A 125 -18.50 -1.67 3.29
C ASN A 125 -18.09 -0.30 3.87
N ILE A 126 -18.98 0.69 3.81
CA ILE A 126 -18.76 2.00 4.46
C ILE A 126 -18.67 1.83 5.98
N ALA A 127 -19.58 1.06 6.58
CA ALA A 127 -19.56 0.77 8.02
C ALA A 127 -18.25 0.07 8.45
N LYS A 128 -17.80 -0.95 7.70
CA LYS A 128 -16.50 -1.62 7.93
C LYS A 128 -15.32 -0.66 7.82
N LYS A 129 -15.37 0.33 6.91
CA LYS A 129 -14.33 1.36 6.78
C LYS A 129 -14.32 2.31 7.99
N ARG A 130 -15.49 2.77 8.43
CA ARG A 130 -15.64 3.59 9.64
C ARG A 130 -15.12 2.86 10.88
N GLY A 131 -15.44 1.57 11.05
CA GLY A 131 -14.93 0.76 12.17
C GLY A 131 -13.41 0.58 12.18
N ARG A 132 -12.72 0.82 11.06
CA ARG A 132 -11.24 0.86 10.99
C ARG A 132 -10.68 2.28 11.19
N ASN A 133 -11.51 3.22 11.63
CA ASN A 133 -11.22 4.64 11.80
C ASN A 133 -10.87 5.38 10.51
N VAL A 134 -11.40 4.94 9.36
CA VAL A 134 -11.27 5.69 8.10
C VAL A 134 -12.26 6.85 8.14
N SER A 135 -11.75 8.08 8.05
CA SER A 135 -12.57 9.30 8.03
C SER A 135 -12.94 9.72 6.61
N GLN A 136 -11.94 9.72 5.72
CA GLN A 136 -12.08 10.18 4.34
C GLN A 136 -10.95 9.60 3.48
N TYR A 137 -10.91 10.00 2.21
CA TYR A 137 -9.80 9.75 1.31
C TYR A 137 -9.13 11.07 0.92
N ASN A 138 -7.80 11.07 0.80
CA ASN A 138 -7.07 12.12 0.10
C ASN A 138 -6.67 11.62 -1.28
N VAL A 139 -6.85 12.46 -2.29
CA VAL A 139 -6.51 12.17 -3.68
C VAL A 139 -5.30 13.01 -4.07
N TYR A 140 -4.32 12.35 -4.68
CA TYR A 140 -3.08 12.94 -5.15
C TYR A 140 -2.83 12.59 -6.61
N GLU A 141 -2.04 13.42 -7.27
CA GLU A 141 -1.32 13.05 -8.48
C GLU A 141 0.11 12.66 -8.12
N PHE A 142 0.57 11.55 -8.68
CA PHE A 142 1.91 11.03 -8.50
C PHE A 142 2.58 10.89 -9.88
N LYS A 143 3.66 11.63 -10.10
CA LYS A 143 4.39 11.61 -11.37
C LYS A 143 5.56 10.63 -11.30
N THR A 144 5.60 9.69 -12.24
CA THR A 144 6.73 8.79 -12.47
C THR A 144 7.31 9.01 -13.87
N SER A 145 8.36 8.26 -14.21
CA SER A 145 8.86 8.19 -15.60
C SER A 145 7.81 7.63 -16.56
N ASN A 146 6.88 6.81 -16.06
CA ASN A 146 5.93 6.03 -16.87
C ASN A 146 4.56 6.72 -16.98
N GLY A 147 4.44 7.97 -16.49
CA GLY A 147 3.23 8.77 -16.57
C GLY A 147 2.80 9.39 -15.25
N ILE A 148 1.57 9.90 -15.24
CA ILE A 148 0.91 10.48 -14.07
C ILE A 148 -0.10 9.46 -13.55
N TYR A 149 -0.12 9.28 -12.23
CA TYR A 149 -0.99 8.33 -11.55
C TYR A 149 -1.86 9.07 -10.54
N VAL A 150 -3.11 8.65 -10.42
CA VAL A 150 -4.01 9.08 -9.35
C VAL A 150 -3.79 8.15 -8.16
N LEU A 151 -3.29 8.69 -7.06
CA LEU A 151 -3.13 7.98 -5.79
C LEU A 151 -4.25 8.37 -4.83
N LYS A 152 -4.97 7.39 -4.29
CA LYS A 152 -5.92 7.58 -3.19
C LYS A 152 -5.38 6.95 -1.91
N THR A 153 -5.43 7.70 -0.82
CA THR A 153 -5.04 7.25 0.51
C THR A 153 -6.25 7.26 1.43
N GLU A 154 -6.41 6.22 2.25
CA GLU A 154 -7.32 6.24 3.39
C GLU A 154 -6.73 7.15 4.48
N VAL A 155 -7.46 8.19 4.85
CA VAL A 155 -7.13 9.00 6.03
C VAL A 155 -7.69 8.29 7.25
N ARG A 156 -6.83 8.06 8.24
CA ARG A 156 -7.23 7.44 9.52
C ARG A 156 -6.87 8.31 10.69
N VAL A 157 -7.77 8.36 11.66
CA VAL A 157 -7.56 9.07 12.93
C VAL A 157 -7.54 8.05 14.06
N LYS A 158 -6.43 7.96 14.78
CA LYS A 158 -6.31 7.09 15.97
C LYS A 158 -5.57 7.84 17.06
N ASN A 159 -6.13 7.86 18.28
CA ASN A 159 -5.55 8.58 19.43
C ASN A 159 -5.22 10.04 19.09
N ASN A 160 -6.16 10.75 18.42
CA ASN A 160 -6.02 12.12 17.92
C ASN A 160 -4.83 12.35 16.97
N LYS A 161 -4.28 11.28 16.37
CA LYS A 161 -3.24 11.36 15.34
C LYS A 161 -3.83 10.96 14.00
N GLU A 162 -3.76 11.87 13.04
CA GLU A 162 -4.09 11.59 11.64
C GLU A 162 -2.87 11.00 10.92
N PHE A 163 -3.12 9.99 10.09
CA PHE A 163 -2.13 9.43 9.19
C PHE A 163 -2.82 8.83 7.96
N GLU A 164 -2.07 8.67 6.89
CA GLU A 164 -2.56 8.17 5.62
C GLU A 164 -2.07 6.77 5.30
N ILE A 165 -2.96 5.94 4.77
CA ILE A 165 -2.65 4.61 4.26
C ILE A 165 -2.90 4.61 2.75
N PRO A 166 -1.87 4.47 1.91
CA PRO A 166 -2.02 4.27 0.47
C PRO A 166 -2.94 3.08 0.18
N TYR A 167 -3.99 3.30 -0.62
CA TYR A 167 -5.05 2.31 -0.81
C TYR A 167 -5.27 1.94 -2.28
N PHE A 168 -5.18 2.92 -3.17
CA PHE A 168 -5.42 2.70 -4.59
C PHE A 168 -4.54 3.63 -5.41
N LEU A 169 -3.94 3.12 -6.47
CA LEU A 169 -3.20 3.88 -7.45
C LEU A 169 -3.77 3.51 -8.84
N ARG A 170 -3.75 4.43 -9.80
CA ARG A 170 -4.13 4.11 -11.19
C ARG A 170 -3.52 5.11 -12.13
N LYS A 171 -3.13 4.67 -13.33
CA LYS A 171 -2.64 5.57 -14.36
C LYS A 171 -3.75 6.56 -14.73
N LYS A 172 -3.42 7.84 -14.80
CA LYS A 172 -4.31 8.89 -15.29
C LYS A 172 -4.28 8.79 -16.82
N GLU A 173 -5.44 8.55 -17.42
CA GLU A 173 -5.63 8.58 -18.88
C GLU A 173 -5.31 9.97 -19.45
#